data_AF-A0A1X7K3R7-F1
#
_entry.id   AF-A0A1X7K3R7-F1
#
_cell.length_a   1.000
_cell.length_b   1.000
_cell.length_c   1.000
_cell.angle_alpha   90.00
_cell.angle_beta   90.00
_cell.angle_gamma   90.00
#
_symmetry.space_group_name_H-M   'P 1'
#
loop_
_entity.id
_entity.type
_entity.pdbx_description
1 polymer ?
#
loop_
_entity_poly.entity_id
_entity_poly.type
_entity_poly.pdbx_seq_one_letter_code
_entity_poly.pdbx_strand_id
1 'polypeptide(L)' 'MSWTKTRSQIAHTKRRDPNADTTELTRQLKAERLEDYIERVVNAAPPLTSEQRDRIAALLRPAGAHE' A
#
# COMPACT_ATOMS: atom_id res chain seq x y z
N MET A 1 -5.08 4.07 11.80
CA MET A 1 -4.10 3.22 11.11
C MET A 1 -4.42 1.77 11.40
N SER A 2 -4.82 1.00 10.38
CA SER A 2 -5.20 -0.42 10.53
C SER A 2 -4.05 -1.25 11.11
N TRP A 3 -2.81 -0.93 10.72
CA TRP A 3 -1.60 -1.67 11.09
C TRP A 3 -1.30 -1.74 12.59
N THR A 4 -1.76 -0.76 13.39
CA THR A 4 -1.54 -0.79 14.85
C THR A 4 -2.27 -1.97 15.49
N LYS A 5 -3.46 -2.32 14.99
CA LYS A 5 -4.24 -3.47 15.48
C LYS A 5 -3.55 -4.79 15.12
N THR A 6 -3.13 -4.95 13.87
CA THR A 6 -2.41 -6.13 13.37
C THR A 6 -1.10 -6.34 14.15
N ARG A 7 -0.36 -5.26 14.43
CA ARG A 7 0.84 -5.30 15.27
C ARG A 7 0.54 -5.81 16.67
N SER A 8 -0.50 -5.30 17.32
CA SER A 8 -0.91 -5.75 18.66
C SER A 8 -1.34 -7.21 18.66
N GLN A 9 -2.00 -7.68 17.58
CA GLN A 9 -2.39 -9.07 17.43
C GLN A 9 -1.18 -10.01 17.31
N ILE A 10 -0.16 -9.64 16.53
CA ILE A 10 1.10 -10.40 16.46
C ILE A 10 1.73 -10.51 17.84
N ALA A 11 1.85 -9.38 18.55
CA ALA A 11 2.45 -9.35 19.88
C ALA A 11 1.69 -10.24 20.87
N HIS A 12 0.35 -10.18 20.84
CA HIS A 12 -0.49 -11.02 21.67
C HIS A 12 -0.33 -12.52 21.35
N THR A 13 -0.31 -12.88 20.07
CA THR A 13 -0.10 -14.26 19.61
C THR A 13 1.25 -14.80 20.06
N LYS A 14 2.34 -14.05 19.83
CA LYS A 14 3.70 -14.45 20.24
C LYS A 14 3.87 -14.52 21.77
N ARG A 15 3.16 -13.68 22.52
CA ARG A 15 3.16 -13.74 23.99
C ARG A 15 2.53 -15.03 24.51
N ARG A 16 1.46 -15.51 23.86
CA ARG A 16 0.76 -16.74 24.25
C ARG A 16 1.54 -17.99 23.84
N ASP A 17 2.11 -17.97 22.66
CA ASP A 17 2.93 -19.06 22.13
C ASP A 17 4.08 -18.48 21.29
N PRO A 18 5.33 -18.58 21.77
CA PRO A 18 6.50 -18.10 21.03
C PRO A 18 6.64 -18.75 19.64
N ASN A 19 6.19 -19.99 19.47
CA ASN A 19 6.30 -20.77 18.24
C ASN A 19 5.10 -20.60 17.30
N ALA A 20 4.06 -19.85 17.70
CA ALA A 20 2.89 -19.63 16.86
C ALA A 20 3.27 -19.03 15.51
N ASP A 21 2.66 -19.54 14.43
CA ASP A 21 2.82 -18.98 13.11
C ASP A 21 2.10 -17.63 13.01
N THR A 22 2.87 -16.58 12.69
CA THR A 22 2.36 -15.23 12.48
C THR A 22 2.66 -14.73 11.07
N THR A 23 2.93 -15.63 10.13
CA THR A 23 3.33 -15.29 8.75
C THR A 23 2.27 -14.42 8.08
N GLU A 24 1.00 -14.81 8.16
CA GLU A 24 -0.08 -14.05 7.54
C GLU A 24 -0.29 -12.69 8.22
N LEU A 25 -0.29 -12.65 9.56
CA LEU A 25 -0.38 -11.38 10.28
C LEU A 25 0.80 -10.45 9.95
N THR A 26 1.99 -11.00 9.73
CA THR A 26 3.17 -10.23 9.33
C THR A 26 3.04 -9.72 7.91
N ARG A 27 2.49 -10.51 6.99
CA ARG A 27 2.18 -10.11 5.61
C ARG A 27 1.16 -8.96 5.62
N GLN A 28 0.07 -9.10 6.35
CA GLN A 28 -0.95 -8.07 6.50
C GLN A 28 -0.35 -6.78 7.09
N LEU A 29 0.43 -6.88 8.16
CA LEU A 29 1.11 -5.73 8.77
C LEU A 29 1.99 -4.98 7.76
N LYS A 30 2.72 -5.71 6.91
CA LYS A 30 3.54 -5.09 5.85
C LYS A 30 2.68 -4.41 4.79
N ALA A 31 1.58 -5.02 4.37
CA ALA A 31 0.65 -4.43 3.40
C ALA A 31 0.04 -3.13 3.93
N GLU A 32 -0.51 -3.13 5.14
CA GLU A 32 -1.12 -1.95 5.76
C GLU A 32 -0.11 -0.82 5.97
N ARG A 33 1.15 -1.15 6.31
CA ARG A 33 2.21 -0.14 6.42
C ARG A 33 2.62 0.43 5.06
N LEU A 34 2.58 -0.38 4.01
CA LEU A 34 2.89 0.07 2.65
C LEU A 34 1.79 1.00 2.15
N GLU A 35 0.52 0.67 2.39
CA GLU A 35 -0.63 1.53 2.07
C GLU A 35 -0.50 2.91 2.72
N ASP A 36 -0.32 2.97 4.05
CA ASP A 36 -0.11 4.23 4.78
C ASP A 36 1.07 5.05 4.21
N TYR A 37 2.15 4.36 3.83
CA TYR A 37 3.32 5.01 3.25
C TYR A 37 3.01 5.60 1.86
N ILE A 38 2.34 4.83 1.00
CA ILE A 38 1.92 5.28 -0.33
C ILE A 38 0.99 6.48 -0.20
N GLU A 39 -0.03 6.41 0.64
CA GLU A 39 -0.96 7.51 0.87
C GLU A 39 -0.22 8.78 1.29
N ARG A 40 0.67 8.67 2.29
CA ARG A 40 1.46 9.82 2.76
C ARG A 40 2.33 10.44 1.67
N VAL A 41 2.99 9.60 0.86
CA VAL A 41 3.87 10.07 -0.22
C VAL A 41 3.07 10.71 -1.34
N VAL A 42 1.96 10.08 -1.77
CA VAL A 42 1.10 10.57 -2.84
C VAL A 42 0.41 11.87 -2.43
N ASN A 43 -0.13 11.95 -1.21
CA ASN A 43 -0.78 13.16 -0.70
C ASN A 43 0.19 14.33 -0.53
N ALA A 44 1.48 14.06 -0.28
CA ALA A 44 2.51 15.09 -0.18
C ALA A 44 3.06 15.54 -1.55
N ALA A 45 2.77 14.81 -2.63
CA ALA A 45 3.24 15.18 -3.95
C ALA A 45 2.51 16.44 -4.45
N PRO A 46 3.21 17.39 -5.11
CA PRO A 46 2.53 18.48 -5.78
C PRO A 46 1.57 17.92 -6.84
N PRO A 47 0.48 18.64 -7.16
CA PRO A 47 -0.39 18.25 -8.27
C PRO A 47 0.44 18.03 -9.54
N LEU A 48 0.11 16.97 -10.29
CA LEU A 48 0.75 16.72 -11.58
C LEU A 48 0.62 17.96 -12.48
N THR A 49 1.66 18.27 -13.23
CA THR A 49 1.55 19.29 -14.29
C THR A 49 0.64 18.79 -15.40
N SER A 50 0.10 19.70 -16.22
CA SER A 50 -0.69 19.32 -17.39
C SER A 50 0.10 18.38 -18.32
N GLU A 51 1.37 18.70 -18.57
CA GLU A 51 2.25 17.86 -19.39
C GLU A 51 2.44 16.44 -18.81
N GLN A 52 2.58 16.31 -17.49
CA GLN A 52 2.69 15.00 -16.83
C GLN A 52 1.40 14.20 -16.96
N ARG A 53 0.24 14.83 -16.81
CA ARG A 53 -1.06 14.18 -17.03
C ARG A 53 -1.23 13.74 -18.48
N ASP A 54 -0.83 14.56 -19.44
CA ASP A 54 -0.93 14.24 -20.86
C ASP A 54 -0.06 13.03 -21.23
N ARG A 55 1.16 12.94 -20.68
CA ARG A 55 2.03 11.76 -20.85
C ARG A 55 1.43 10.50 -20.23
N ILE A 56 0.89 10.59 -19.01
CA ILE A 56 0.21 9.45 -18.37
C ILE A 56 -1.00 9.01 -19.19
N ALA A 57 -1.81 9.95 -19.67
CA ALA A 57 -2.97 9.66 -20.51
C ALA A 57 -2.58 8.98 -21.83
N ALA A 58 -1.46 9.37 -22.44
CA ALA A 58 -0.93 8.70 -23.63
C ALA A 58 -0.48 7.26 -23.34
N LEU A 59 0.16 7.01 -22.20
CA LEU A 59 0.60 5.67 -21.78
C LEU A 59 -0.55 4.73 -21.42
N LEU A 60 -1.62 5.27 -20.83
CA LEU A 60 -2.80 4.51 -20.41
C LEU A 60 -3.84 4.35 -21.52
N ARG A 61 -3.66 5.01 -22.66
CA ARG A 61 -4.56 4.84 -23.80
C ARG A 61 -4.37 3.43 -24.36
N PRO A 62 -5.43 2.60 -24.44
CA PRO A 62 -5.32 1.28 -25.02
C PRO A 62 -4.85 1.41 -26.48
N ALA A 63 -3.89 0.57 -26.89
CA ALA A 63 -3.22 0.63 -28.19
C ALA A 63 -4.13 0.34 -29.42
N GLY A 64 -5.46 0.37 -29.27
CA GLY A 64 -6.42 -0.03 -30.29
C GLY A 64 -7.65 0.88 -30.44
N ALA A 65 -7.69 2.08 -29.86
CA ALA A 65 -8.82 3.01 -30.05
C ALA A 65 -8.60 3.97 -31.25
N HIS A 66 -8.09 3.43 -32.37
CA HIS A 66 -8.03 4.09 -33.66
C HIS A 66 -8.72 3.20 -34.69
N GLU A 67 -10.03 3.40 -34.86
CA GLU A 67 -10.77 3.15 -36.11
C GLU A 67 -11.49 4.44 -36.50
#